data_AF-A0A1I7TIR5-F1
#
_entry.id   AF-A0A1I7TIR5-F1
#
_cell.length_a   1.000
_cell.length_b   1.000
_cell.length_c   1.000
_cell.angle_alpha   90.00
_cell.angle_beta   90.00
_cell.angle_gamma   90.00
#
_symmetry.space_group_name_H-M   'P 1'
#
loop_
_entity.id
_entity.type
_entity.pdbx_description
1 polymer ?
#
loop_
_entity_poly.entity_id
_entity_poly.type
_entity_poly.pdbx_seq_one_letter_code
_entity_poly.pdbx_strand_id
1 'polypeptide(L)'
;MVVDDLVVSKVYPHPIDNKFYESIQVRNSLTFDFISFMDPESPVFSINHICFHGSKWVTKDHLLKFRGRSIAIQGADSIRTDEVIEFIDNWLNGSNTKLEFMCIISHKKPSIVFNKKEIVERFNVFPWDPKKRGARFNCIQTMGMSSLIDPLDCTQGMDIERKSDGMLATIMMEDFHFRFYL
;
A
#
# COMPACT_ATOMS: atom_id res chain seq x y z
N MET A 1 -10.89 -23.58 6.09
CA MET A 1 -9.52 -24.07 5.80
C MET A 1 -8.54 -23.00 6.25
N VAL A 2 -7.43 -23.34 6.90
CA VAL A 2 -6.42 -22.36 7.36
C VAL A 2 -5.18 -22.50 6.50
N VAL A 3 -4.71 -21.39 5.94
CA VAL A 3 -3.50 -21.32 5.12
C VAL A 3 -2.66 -20.12 5.57
N ASP A 4 -1.33 -20.24 5.51
CA ASP A 4 -0.46 -19.11 5.85
C ASP A 4 -0.40 -18.13 4.67
N ASP A 5 -0.11 -18.63 3.48
CA ASP A 5 -0.02 -17.83 2.26
C ASP A 5 -1.02 -18.34 1.20
N LEU A 6 -1.67 -17.42 0.50
CA LEU A 6 -2.63 -17.73 -0.56
C LEU A 6 -2.39 -16.86 -1.79
N VAL A 7 -2.25 -17.49 -2.95
CA VAL A 7 -2.25 -16.82 -4.24
C VAL A 7 -3.51 -17.21 -5.00
N VAL A 8 -4.27 -16.20 -5.41
CA VAL A 8 -5.54 -16.37 -6.09
C VAL A 8 -5.43 -15.79 -7.49
N SER A 9 -5.25 -16.70 -8.45
CA SER A 9 -5.02 -16.35 -9.86
C SER A 9 -6.18 -16.79 -10.76
N LYS A 10 -6.21 -16.28 -11.99
CA LYS A 10 -7.25 -16.56 -13.01
C LYS A 10 -7.50 -18.04 -13.33
N VAL A 11 -6.70 -18.96 -12.80
CA VAL A 11 -6.87 -20.41 -13.00
C VAL A 11 -8.09 -20.96 -12.24
N TYR A 12 -8.68 -20.19 -11.30
CA TYR A 12 -9.92 -20.59 -10.65
C TYR A 12 -11.13 -20.39 -11.60
N PRO A 13 -11.83 -21.48 -12.01
CA PRO A 13 -12.86 -21.45 -13.07
C PRO A 13 -14.18 -20.80 -12.64
N HIS A 14 -14.29 -20.29 -11.42
CA HIS A 14 -15.51 -19.71 -10.88
C HIS A 14 -15.23 -18.31 -10.29
N PRO A 15 -16.17 -17.35 -10.43
CA PRO A 15 -16.07 -16.08 -9.72
C PRO A 15 -15.98 -16.38 -8.24
N ILE A 16 -14.88 -15.94 -7.62
CA ILE A 16 -14.71 -16.11 -6.19
C ILE A 16 -15.63 -15.11 -5.50
N ASP A 17 -16.69 -15.63 -4.90
CA ASP A 17 -17.65 -14.83 -4.14
C ASP A 17 -17.12 -14.51 -2.74
N ASN A 18 -17.78 -13.58 -2.04
CA ASN A 18 -17.36 -13.18 -0.70
C ASN A 18 -17.35 -14.35 0.30
N LYS A 19 -18.19 -15.37 0.08
CA LYS A 19 -18.28 -16.55 0.94
C LYS A 19 -17.02 -17.40 0.90
N PHE A 20 -16.32 -17.44 -0.23
CA PHE A 20 -15.02 -18.09 -0.30
C PHE A 20 -14.05 -17.50 0.73
N TYR A 21 -13.94 -16.18 0.85
CA TYR A 21 -13.03 -15.53 1.79
C TYR A 21 -13.46 -15.71 3.24
N GLU A 22 -14.77 -15.71 3.51
CA GLU A 22 -15.29 -16.02 4.85
C GLU A 22 -14.96 -17.46 5.27
N SER A 23 -14.81 -18.37 4.29
CA SER A 23 -14.53 -19.80 4.54
C SER A 23 -13.04 -20.15 4.68
N ILE A 24 -12.15 -19.25 4.26
CA ILE A 24 -10.69 -19.44 4.28
C ILE A 24 -10.02 -18.45 5.22
N GLN A 25 -9.23 -18.96 6.16
CA GLN A 25 -8.45 -18.12 7.06
C GLN A 25 -7.02 -18.05 6.53
N VAL A 26 -6.67 -16.92 5.92
CA VAL A 26 -5.30 -16.60 5.48
C VAL A 26 -4.59 -15.84 6.60
N ARG A 27 -3.42 -16.30 7.04
CA ARG A 27 -2.74 -15.73 8.23
C ARG A 27 -1.65 -14.72 7.89
N ASN A 28 -0.93 -14.91 6.80
CA ASN A 28 0.30 -14.19 6.53
C ASN A 28 0.25 -13.39 5.24
N SER A 29 0.06 -14.03 4.08
CA SER A 29 0.11 -13.35 2.79
C SER A 29 -1.07 -13.69 1.88
N LEU A 30 -1.64 -12.68 1.21
CA LEU A 30 -2.66 -12.85 0.18
C LEU A 30 -2.29 -12.09 -1.09
N THR A 31 -2.24 -12.79 -2.23
CA THR A 31 -2.07 -12.18 -3.56
C THR A 31 -3.26 -12.45 -4.45
N PHE A 32 -3.72 -11.42 -5.17
CA PHE A 32 -4.93 -11.45 -5.99
C PHE A 32 -4.68 -10.92 -7.40
N ASP A 33 -4.82 -11.77 -8.43
CA ASP A 33 -4.43 -11.44 -9.81
C ASP A 33 -5.60 -10.99 -10.71
N PHE A 34 -6.79 -10.74 -10.15
CA PHE A 34 -7.96 -10.31 -10.91
C PHE A 34 -8.92 -9.42 -10.13
N ILE A 35 -9.85 -8.79 -10.87
CA ILE A 35 -10.83 -7.86 -10.34
C ILE A 35 -11.88 -8.61 -9.51
N SER A 36 -11.85 -8.43 -8.19
CA SER A 36 -12.97 -8.76 -7.31
C SER A 36 -13.13 -7.64 -6.29
N PHE A 37 -14.34 -7.12 -6.16
CA PHE A 37 -14.64 -6.11 -5.14
C PHE A 37 -14.57 -6.77 -3.77
N MET A 38 -13.96 -6.08 -2.81
CA MET A 38 -13.91 -6.51 -1.42
C MET A 38 -14.34 -5.34 -0.54
N ASP A 39 -15.20 -5.61 0.44
CA ASP A 39 -15.65 -4.58 1.37
C ASP A 39 -14.45 -4.08 2.21
N PRO A 40 -14.27 -2.77 2.44
CA PRO A 40 -13.24 -2.24 3.33
C PRO A 40 -13.25 -2.82 4.76
N GLU A 41 -14.40 -3.31 5.23
CA GLU A 41 -14.56 -3.98 6.54
C GLU A 41 -14.18 -5.47 6.50
N SER A 42 -13.82 -6.01 5.33
CA SER A 42 -13.43 -7.40 5.18
C SER A 42 -12.23 -7.74 6.08
N PRO A 43 -12.25 -8.90 6.76
CA PRO A 43 -11.10 -9.38 7.54
C PRO A 43 -9.81 -9.50 6.73
N VAL A 44 -9.92 -9.58 5.40
CA VAL A 44 -8.77 -9.58 4.49
C VAL A 44 -7.85 -8.38 4.75
N PHE A 45 -8.39 -7.19 5.04
CA PHE A 45 -7.60 -5.99 5.31
C PHE A 45 -6.82 -6.02 6.63
N SER A 46 -6.93 -7.11 7.41
CA SER A 46 -6.10 -7.38 8.60
C SER A 46 -4.98 -8.42 8.35
N ILE A 47 -4.89 -9.00 7.15
CA ILE A 47 -3.80 -9.91 6.77
C ILE A 47 -2.48 -9.14 6.72
N ASN A 48 -1.38 -9.75 7.16
CA ASN A 48 -0.09 -9.06 7.28
C ASN A 48 0.39 -8.50 5.94
N HIS A 49 0.36 -9.30 4.87
CA HIS A 49 0.91 -8.90 3.58
C HIS A 49 -0.13 -9.13 2.47
N ILE A 50 -0.48 -8.07 1.74
CA ILE A 50 -1.52 -8.12 0.71
C ILE A 50 -0.99 -7.55 -0.60
N CYS A 51 -1.18 -8.26 -1.70
CA CYS A 51 -0.92 -7.76 -3.04
C CYS A 51 -2.19 -7.89 -3.91
N PHE A 52 -2.68 -6.78 -4.45
CA PHE A 52 -3.84 -6.77 -5.33
C PHE A 52 -3.50 -6.25 -6.73
N HIS A 53 -3.91 -6.99 -7.76
CA HIS A 53 -3.83 -6.58 -9.16
C HIS A 53 -5.23 -6.30 -9.74
N GLY A 54 -5.35 -5.27 -10.57
CA GLY A 54 -6.63 -4.91 -11.20
C GLY A 54 -7.59 -4.18 -10.25
N SER A 55 -7.06 -3.34 -9.36
CA SER A 55 -7.73 -2.87 -8.16
C SER A 55 -8.50 -1.56 -8.31
N LYS A 56 -9.20 -1.36 -9.44
CA LYS A 56 -9.96 -0.11 -9.72
C LYS A 56 -11.09 0.16 -8.74
N TRP A 57 -11.45 -0.83 -7.93
CA TRP A 57 -12.49 -0.78 -6.91
C TRP A 57 -11.97 -0.27 -5.55
N VAL A 58 -10.65 -0.17 -5.37
CA VAL A 58 -10.04 0.26 -4.11
C VAL A 58 -10.25 1.76 -3.91
N THR A 59 -10.97 2.10 -2.85
CA THR A 59 -11.21 3.47 -2.38
C THR A 59 -10.32 3.83 -1.19
N LYS A 60 -10.35 5.10 -0.80
CA LYS A 60 -9.74 5.62 0.43
C LYS A 60 -9.99 4.76 1.67
N ASP A 61 -11.23 4.30 1.85
CA ASP A 61 -11.61 3.56 3.05
C ASP A 61 -10.79 2.29 3.23
N HIS A 62 -10.41 1.63 2.14
CA HIS A 62 -9.53 0.45 2.19
C HIS A 62 -8.13 0.82 2.70
N LEU A 63 -7.59 1.98 2.31
CA LEU A 63 -6.31 2.48 2.82
C LEU A 63 -6.39 2.81 4.31
N LEU A 64 -7.47 3.48 4.72
CA LEU A 64 -7.67 3.92 6.11
C LEU A 64 -8.02 2.77 7.07
N LYS A 65 -8.63 1.68 6.57
CA LYS A 65 -9.04 0.52 7.35
C LYS A 65 -8.05 -0.64 7.30
N PHE A 66 -7.05 -0.60 6.43
CA PHE A 66 -5.97 -1.59 6.44
C PHE A 66 -5.25 -1.64 7.81
N ARG A 67 -5.09 -2.84 8.36
CA ARG A 67 -4.44 -3.10 9.66
C ARG A 67 -3.31 -4.13 9.58
N GLY A 68 -2.93 -4.54 8.38
CA GLY A 68 -1.78 -5.38 8.14
C GLY A 68 -0.44 -4.62 8.19
N ARG A 69 0.63 -5.30 7.77
CA ARG A 69 2.01 -4.81 7.77
C ARG A 69 2.42 -4.28 6.40
N SER A 70 2.00 -4.90 5.32
CA SER A 70 2.36 -4.48 3.97
C SER A 70 1.22 -4.62 2.99
N ILE A 71 1.00 -3.60 2.15
CA ILE A 71 0.01 -3.67 1.08
C ILE A 71 0.55 -3.07 -0.22
N ALA A 72 0.35 -3.77 -1.34
CA ALA A 72 0.62 -3.26 -2.68
C ALA A 72 -0.65 -3.38 -3.51
N ILE A 73 -1.06 -2.27 -4.11
CA ILE A 73 -2.31 -2.15 -4.84
C ILE A 73 -2.00 -1.67 -6.25
N GLN A 74 -2.16 -2.53 -7.24
CA GLN A 74 -1.91 -2.25 -8.64
C GLN A 74 -3.22 -2.04 -9.41
N GLY A 75 -3.26 -0.97 -10.22
CA GLY A 75 -4.45 -0.54 -10.96
C GLY A 75 -5.45 0.25 -10.12
N ALA A 76 -4.99 0.97 -9.09
CA ALA A 76 -5.83 1.74 -8.16
C ALA A 76 -6.33 3.08 -8.74
N ASP A 77 -7.04 3.03 -9.86
CA ASP A 77 -7.48 4.22 -10.61
C ASP A 77 -8.45 5.15 -9.85
N SER A 78 -8.87 4.84 -8.63
CA SER A 78 -9.71 5.70 -7.77
C SER A 78 -8.92 6.43 -6.69
N ILE A 79 -7.65 6.09 -6.45
CA ILE A 79 -6.82 6.76 -5.46
C ILE A 79 -6.08 7.93 -6.12
N ARG A 80 -6.19 9.13 -5.54
CA ARG A 80 -5.51 10.36 -5.95
C ARG A 80 -4.72 10.96 -4.79
N THR A 81 -4.14 12.13 -5.02
CA THR A 81 -3.38 12.89 -4.02
C THR A 81 -4.18 13.07 -2.74
N ASP A 82 -5.45 13.45 -2.83
CA ASP A 82 -6.31 13.71 -1.66
C ASP A 82 -6.46 12.47 -0.77
N GLU A 83 -6.74 11.30 -1.33
CA GLU A 83 -6.86 10.07 -0.55
C GLU A 83 -5.54 9.66 0.10
N VAL A 84 -4.41 9.93 -0.56
CA VAL A 84 -3.07 9.72 -0.01
C VAL A 84 -2.78 10.71 1.13
N ILE A 85 -3.16 11.98 0.99
CA ILE A 85 -3.06 13.00 2.04
C ILE A 85 -3.84 12.55 3.27
N GLU A 86 -5.09 12.13 3.10
CA GLU A 86 -5.93 11.65 4.19
C GLU A 86 -5.34 10.41 4.88
N PHE A 87 -4.74 9.49 4.11
CA PHE A 87 -4.00 8.36 4.66
C PHE A 87 -2.79 8.81 5.51
N ILE A 88 -1.97 9.73 5.00
CA ILE A 88 -0.78 10.24 5.72
C ILE A 88 -1.21 10.98 7.00
N ASP A 89 -2.22 11.86 6.93
CA ASP A 89 -2.80 12.55 8.10
C ASP A 89 -3.28 11.53 9.15
N ASN A 90 -4.02 10.51 8.73
CA ASN A 90 -4.50 9.47 9.62
C ASN A 90 -3.34 8.69 10.29
N TRP A 91 -2.27 8.38 9.54
CA TRP A 91 -1.08 7.72 10.09
C TRP A 91 -0.33 8.61 11.09
N LEU A 92 -0.15 9.90 10.77
CA LEU A 92 0.47 10.89 11.65
C LEU A 92 -0.30 11.06 12.96
N ASN A 93 -1.62 10.86 12.93
CA ASN A 93 -2.48 10.88 14.12
C ASN A 93 -2.45 9.55 14.92
N GLY A 94 -1.53 8.64 14.63
CA GLY A 94 -1.27 7.44 15.42
C GLY A 94 -2.01 6.19 14.96
N SER A 95 -2.69 6.22 13.80
CA SER A 95 -3.29 5.01 13.25
C SER A 95 -2.25 4.06 12.63
N ASN A 96 -2.67 2.80 12.44
CA ASN A 96 -1.93 1.78 11.70
C ASN A 96 -0.45 1.62 12.08
N THR A 97 -0.17 1.51 13.39
CA THR A 97 1.18 1.44 13.95
C THR A 97 1.98 0.19 13.56
N LYS A 98 1.31 -0.82 13.00
CA LYS A 98 1.93 -2.05 12.47
C LYS A 98 2.38 -1.93 11.01
N LEU A 99 1.98 -0.87 10.32
CA LEU A 99 2.31 -0.68 8.91
C LEU A 99 3.83 -0.62 8.74
N GLU A 100 4.32 -1.25 7.70
CA GLU A 100 5.72 -1.27 7.31
C GLU A 100 5.86 -0.73 5.88
N PHE A 101 4.88 -1.05 5.02
CA PHE A 101 4.91 -0.66 3.61
C PHE A 101 3.52 -0.48 3.02
N MET A 102 3.32 0.61 2.29
CA MET A 102 2.16 0.80 1.42
C MET A 102 2.63 1.23 0.03
N CYS A 103 2.19 0.52 -1.00
CA CYS A 103 2.42 0.92 -2.38
C CYS A 103 1.11 0.96 -3.16
N ILE A 104 0.93 2.04 -3.89
CA ILE A 104 -0.23 2.28 -4.73
C ILE A 104 0.31 2.59 -6.12
N ILE A 105 -0.13 1.79 -7.10
CA ILE A 105 0.20 1.96 -8.51
C ILE A 105 -1.09 2.15 -9.27
N SER A 106 -1.24 3.30 -9.90
CA SER A 106 -2.34 3.58 -10.80
C SER A 106 -1.96 3.23 -12.24
N HIS A 107 -2.95 3.12 -13.13
CA HIS A 107 -2.64 2.99 -14.55
C HIS A 107 -2.00 4.28 -15.09
N LYS A 108 -1.04 4.14 -16.01
CA LYS A 108 -0.35 5.27 -16.64
C LYS A 108 -1.31 6.11 -17.50
N LYS A 109 -1.98 7.08 -16.88
CA LYS A 109 -2.94 7.98 -17.51
C LYS A 109 -2.62 9.42 -17.08
N PRO A 110 -2.59 10.41 -17.98
CA PRO A 110 -2.28 11.79 -17.62
C PRO A 110 -3.21 12.40 -16.55
N SER A 111 -4.45 11.92 -16.47
CA SER A 111 -5.44 12.34 -15.45
C SER A 111 -5.27 11.66 -14.09
N ILE A 112 -4.30 10.74 -13.95
CA ILE A 112 -4.06 9.95 -12.74
C ILE A 112 -2.57 10.03 -12.39
N VAL A 113 -2.18 11.21 -11.88
CA VAL A 113 -0.82 11.52 -11.44
C VAL A 113 -0.89 12.03 -10.02
N PHE A 114 0.00 11.55 -9.15
CA PHE A 114 0.10 12.05 -7.79
C PHE A 114 0.86 13.38 -7.76
N ASN A 115 0.28 14.38 -7.08
CA ASN A 115 0.85 15.71 -7.01
C ASN A 115 1.88 15.80 -5.88
N LYS A 116 3.16 15.61 -6.21
CA LYS A 116 4.27 15.70 -5.23
C LYS A 116 4.35 17.06 -4.54
N LYS A 117 4.08 18.14 -5.28
CA LYS A 117 4.17 19.51 -4.75
C LYS A 117 3.16 19.70 -3.61
N GLU A 118 1.94 19.22 -3.81
CA GLU A 118 0.87 19.34 -2.83
C GLU A 118 1.15 18.58 -1.53
N ILE A 119 1.71 17.37 -1.62
CA ILE A 119 2.18 16.60 -0.45
C ILE A 119 3.26 17.37 0.31
N VAL A 120 4.24 17.94 -0.40
CA VAL A 120 5.32 18.74 0.21
C VAL A 120 4.81 20.03 0.84
N GLU A 121 3.78 20.67 0.26
CA GLU A 121 3.18 21.88 0.82
C GLU A 121 2.29 21.58 2.03
N ARG A 122 1.60 20.43 2.03
CA ARG A 122 0.68 20.03 3.09
C ARG A 122 1.38 19.50 4.34
N PHE A 123 2.54 18.87 4.17
CA PHE A 123 3.29 18.20 5.22
C PHE A 123 4.70 18.78 5.34
N ASN A 124 5.19 18.92 6.57
CA ASN A 124 6.57 19.33 6.83
C ASN A 124 7.55 18.17 6.61
N VAL A 125 7.61 17.68 5.37
CA VAL A 125 8.53 16.63 4.94
C VAL A 125 9.94 17.19 4.76
N PHE A 126 10.94 16.33 4.91
CA PHE A 126 12.34 16.69 4.74
C PHE A 126 13.07 15.61 3.92
N PRO A 127 14.19 15.92 3.25
CA PRO A 127 14.93 14.92 2.49
C PRO A 127 15.39 13.75 3.38
N TRP A 128 15.41 12.55 2.81
CA TRP A 128 15.95 11.36 3.46
C TRP A 128 17.39 11.59 3.97
N ASP A 129 17.68 11.09 5.18
CA ASP A 129 19.00 11.21 5.82
C ASP A 129 19.62 9.81 6.08
N PRO A 130 20.76 9.47 5.45
CA PRO A 130 21.45 8.18 5.65
C PRO A 130 21.86 7.91 7.10
N LYS A 131 21.97 8.95 7.93
CA LYS A 131 22.33 8.81 9.35
C LYS A 131 21.14 8.38 10.22
N LYS A 132 19.92 8.63 9.76
CA LYS A 132 18.68 8.32 10.49
C LYS A 132 18.06 7.01 10.03
N ARG A 133 18.25 6.64 8.76
CA ARG A 133 17.48 5.56 8.14
C ARG A 133 18.30 4.81 7.09
N GLY A 134 18.11 3.50 7.01
CA GLY A 134 18.72 2.67 5.97
C GLY A 134 18.20 3.05 4.58
N ALA A 135 19.06 2.91 3.56
CA ALA A 135 18.70 3.22 2.18
C ALA A 135 17.72 2.22 1.56
N ARG A 136 17.73 0.96 2.03
CA ARG A 136 16.94 -0.13 1.45
C ARG A 136 15.89 -0.63 2.41
N PHE A 137 14.67 -0.72 1.93
CA PHE A 137 13.57 -1.32 2.66
C PHE A 137 13.52 -2.84 2.41
N ASN A 138 13.29 -3.63 3.46
CA ASN A 138 13.07 -5.06 3.35
C ASN A 138 11.63 -5.33 2.89
N CYS A 139 11.34 -5.16 1.60
CA CYS A 139 10.07 -5.63 1.06
C CYS A 139 10.12 -7.15 0.87
N ILE A 140 9.05 -7.83 1.25
CA ILE A 140 8.93 -9.27 1.01
C ILE A 140 8.90 -9.48 -0.50
N GLN A 141 9.78 -10.37 -0.97
CA GLN A 141 9.99 -10.74 -2.37
C GLN A 141 8.69 -11.19 -3.09
N THR A 142 7.62 -11.45 -2.35
CA THR A 142 6.29 -11.88 -2.82
C THR A 142 5.45 -10.82 -3.50
N MET A 143 5.84 -9.53 -3.49
CA MET A 143 4.98 -8.47 -4.05
C MET A 143 5.10 -8.25 -5.57
N GLY A 144 5.95 -9.01 -6.28
CA GLY A 144 5.95 -9.05 -7.76
C GLY A 144 6.14 -7.68 -8.45
N MET A 145 6.80 -6.75 -7.79
CA MET A 145 6.97 -5.37 -8.26
C MET A 145 8.09 -5.31 -9.30
N SER A 146 7.76 -5.40 -10.58
CA SER A 146 8.70 -5.11 -11.67
C SER A 146 8.75 -3.60 -11.91
N SER A 147 9.88 -2.97 -11.60
CA SER A 147 10.15 -1.56 -11.88
C SER A 147 11.55 -1.43 -12.50
N LEU A 148 11.72 -0.47 -13.41
CA LEU A 148 13.04 -0.12 -13.98
C LEU A 148 13.98 0.51 -12.93
N ILE A 149 13.40 1.03 -11.84
CA ILE A 149 14.07 1.60 -10.67
C ILE A 149 13.87 0.62 -9.51
N ASP A 150 14.91 0.39 -8.70
CA ASP A 150 14.80 -0.43 -7.49
C ASP A 150 13.70 0.13 -6.58
N PRO A 151 12.53 -0.53 -6.46
CA PRO A 151 11.41 0.00 -5.69
C PRO A 151 11.70 -0.01 -4.19
N LEU A 152 12.87 -0.49 -3.76
CA LEU A 152 13.31 -0.55 -2.37
C LEU A 152 14.34 0.53 -2.02
N ASP A 153 14.87 1.24 -3.02
CA ASP A 153 15.83 2.34 -2.80
C ASP A 153 15.09 3.61 -2.40
N CYS A 154 15.23 3.98 -1.12
CA CYS A 154 14.56 5.13 -0.51
C CYS A 154 15.42 6.41 -0.58
N THR A 155 16.60 6.38 -1.21
CA THR A 155 17.57 7.49 -1.15
C THR A 155 17.09 8.79 -1.80
N GLN A 156 16.10 8.72 -2.70
CA GLN A 156 15.45 9.86 -3.35
C GLN A 156 14.11 10.25 -2.70
N GLY A 157 13.79 9.62 -1.56
CA GLY A 157 12.55 9.85 -0.83
C GLY A 157 12.58 11.09 0.06
N MET A 158 11.39 11.42 0.57
CA MET A 158 11.19 12.46 1.56
C MET A 158 10.70 11.81 2.85
N ASP A 159 11.35 12.08 3.96
CA ASP A 159 10.97 11.60 5.28
C ASP A 159 9.92 12.50 5.94
N ILE A 160 9.08 11.87 6.74
CA ILE A 160 8.10 12.50 7.62
C ILE A 160 8.14 11.81 9.00
N GLU A 161 7.97 12.59 10.06
CA GLU A 161 8.03 12.09 11.43
C GLU A 161 6.66 12.17 12.11
N ARG A 162 6.20 11.03 12.63
CA ARG A 162 5.03 10.99 13.50
C ARG A 162 5.41 11.42 14.91
N LYS A 163 4.94 12.59 15.31
CA LYS A 163 5.33 13.22 16.58
C LYS A 163 4.95 12.44 17.84
N SER A 164 3.92 11.59 17.77
CA SER A 164 3.45 10.84 18.94
C SER A 164 4.44 9.79 19.43
N ASP A 165 5.24 9.21 18.54
CA ASP A 165 6.18 8.12 18.86
C ASP A 165 7.57 8.26 18.19
N GLY A 166 7.79 9.31 17.41
CA GLY A 166 9.05 9.55 16.69
C GLY A 166 9.25 8.62 15.49
N MET A 167 8.22 7.86 15.08
CA MET A 167 8.32 6.97 13.94
C MET A 167 8.55 7.79 12.66
N LEU A 168 9.60 7.42 11.92
CA LEU A 168 9.88 7.99 10.61
C LEU A 168 9.19 7.16 9.53
N ALA A 169 8.66 7.83 8.52
CA ALA A 169 8.27 7.19 7.28
C ALA A 169 8.88 7.91 6.08
N THR A 170 9.27 7.16 5.06
CA THR A 170 9.74 7.71 3.78
C THR A 170 8.62 7.67 2.75
N ILE A 171 8.36 8.80 2.11
CA ILE A 171 7.44 8.95 0.99
C ILE A 171 8.26 8.96 -0.31
N MET A 172 7.90 8.09 -1.24
CA MET A 172 8.38 8.13 -2.62
C MET A 172 7.22 8.24 -3.59
N MET A 173 7.38 9.12 -4.58
CA MET A 173 6.34 9.44 -5.54
C MET A 173 6.92 9.64 -6.93
N GLU A 174 6.38 8.91 -7.89
CA GLU A 174 6.81 8.92 -9.30
C GLU A 174 5.58 8.75 -10.19
N ASP A 175 5.11 9.85 -10.79
CA ASP A 175 3.93 9.91 -11.67
C ASP A 175 2.69 9.19 -11.09
N PHE A 176 2.54 7.91 -11.43
CA PHE A 176 1.43 7.01 -11.10
C PHE A 176 1.77 6.04 -9.95
N HIS A 177 2.89 6.23 -9.26
CA HIS A 177 3.29 5.47 -8.07
C HIS A 177 3.31 6.36 -6.84
N PHE A 178 2.71 5.85 -5.77
CA PHE A 178 2.90 6.32 -4.41
C PHE A 178 3.44 5.17 -3.56
N ARG A 179 4.47 5.43 -2.76
CA ARG A 179 5.08 4.44 -1.86
C ARG A 179 5.36 5.10 -0.51
N PHE A 180 5.04 4.39 0.57
CA PHE A 180 5.18 4.81 1.95
C PHE A 180 5.87 3.70 2.74
N TYR A 181 7.04 4.00 3.34
CA TYR A 181 7.89 3.02 4.02
C TYR A 181 8.10 3.43 5.48
N LEU A 182 7.89 2.53 6.46
CA LEU A 182 8.13 2.79 7.89
C LEU A 182 9.41 2.16 8.40
#